data_AF-R7VJ37-F1
#
_entry.id   AF-R7VJ37-F1
#
_cell.length_a   1.000
_cell.length_b   1.000
_cell.length_c   1.000
_cell.angle_alpha   90.00
_cell.angle_beta   90.00
_cell.angle_gamma   90.00
#
_symmetry.space_group_name_H-M   'P 1'
#
loop_
_entity.id
_entity.type
_entity.pdbx_description
1 polymer ?
#
loop_
_entity_poly.entity_id
_entity_poly.type
_entity_poly.pdbx_seq_one_letter_code
_entity_poly.pdbx_strand_id
1 'polypeptide(L)'
;DDDWVDRLNHKASVLAFFMFAILVSTKQYVGDQIHCWVPGHFTGNYEEYTNKICWVSNTYHKTFDEDIPKPENPKKLITYYQWVPLFLMIQALMFYVPCLLWRSMNGKAGVQIKQIVQAGQDMHDNENKEKKLRYMVRQMDRYLGHYRDHTHGCLSRVKHFVNKRCMILCGRKYGNYLIALYIVTKTMYAVNSVGQLFLLDVFLG
;
A
#
# COMPACT_ATOMS: atom_id res chain seq x y z
N ASP A 1 17.57 -6.90 -3.48
CA ASP A 1 16.16 -6.81 -3.88
C ASP A 1 15.36 -5.75 -3.17
N ASP A 2 15.38 -5.63 -1.84
CA ASP A 2 14.63 -4.56 -1.18
C ASP A 2 15.55 -3.36 -0.92
N ASP A 3 15.42 -2.32 -1.75
CA ASP A 3 16.08 -1.03 -1.54
C ASP A 3 15.60 -0.41 -0.22
N TRP A 4 16.39 0.50 0.35
CA TRP A 4 15.99 1.19 1.59
C TRP A 4 14.64 1.91 1.41
N VAL A 5 14.42 2.51 0.23
CA VAL A 5 13.17 3.19 -0.15
C VAL A 5 11.99 2.24 -0.12
N ASP A 6 12.16 1.01 -0.63
CA ASP A 6 11.08 0.03 -0.63
C ASP A 6 10.71 -0.35 0.79
N ARG A 7 11.72 -0.62 1.64
CA ARG A 7 11.51 -0.95 3.06
C ARG A 7 10.79 0.17 3.79
N LEU A 8 11.10 1.42 3.48
CA LEU A 8 10.41 2.56 4.07
C LEU A 8 8.92 2.54 3.70
N ASN A 9 8.58 2.35 2.43
CA ASN A 9 7.18 2.33 1.98
C ASN A 9 6.39 1.12 2.52
N HIS A 10 6.87 -0.11 2.35
CA HIS A 10 6.06 -1.30 2.67
C HIS A 10 6.20 -1.82 4.11
N LYS A 11 7.19 -1.34 4.87
CA LYS A 11 7.35 -1.67 6.29
C LYS A 11 7.11 -0.47 7.18
N ALA A 12 7.89 0.59 7.01
CA ALA A 12 7.83 1.73 7.93
C ALA A 12 6.51 2.49 7.80
N SER A 13 6.08 2.86 6.59
CA SER A 13 4.81 3.57 6.39
C SER A 13 3.61 2.71 6.80
N VAL A 14 3.59 1.43 6.40
CA VAL A 14 2.52 0.49 6.79
C VAL A 14 2.43 0.37 8.31
N LEU A 15 3.56 0.17 8.99
CA LEU A 15 3.61 0.09 10.45
C LEU A 15 3.16 1.40 11.10
N ALA A 16 3.61 2.56 10.59
CA ALA A 16 3.22 3.85 11.11
C ALA A 16 1.72 4.09 11.00
N PHE A 17 1.12 3.88 9.82
CA PHE A 17 -0.33 4.01 9.62
C PHE A 17 -1.12 3.04 10.49
N PHE A 18 -0.67 1.79 10.62
CA PHE A 18 -1.30 0.81 11.48
C PHE A 18 -1.24 1.21 12.96
N MET A 19 -0.10 1.69 13.44
CA MET A 19 0.07 2.18 14.81
C MET A 19 -0.82 3.40 15.09
N PHE A 20 -0.89 4.35 14.15
CA PHE A 20 -1.79 5.50 14.28
C PHE A 20 -3.26 5.09 14.26
N ALA A 21 -3.63 4.13 13.40
CA ALA A 21 -4.99 3.60 13.38
C ALA A 21 -5.38 3.01 14.74
N ILE A 22 -4.49 2.23 15.37
CA ILE A 22 -4.70 1.70 16.72
C ILE A 22 -4.83 2.84 17.74
N LEU A 23 -3.89 3.80 17.75
CA LEU A 23 -3.88 4.90 18.72
C LEU A 23 -5.17 5.72 18.65
N VAL A 24 -5.60 6.10 17.44
CA VAL A 24 -6.84 6.86 17.24
C VAL A 24 -8.05 6.01 17.63
N SER A 25 -8.08 4.72 17.27
CA SER A 25 -9.15 3.80 17.66
C SER A 25 -9.27 3.70 19.19
N THR A 26 -8.15 3.58 19.91
CA THR A 26 -8.16 3.55 21.38
C THR A 26 -8.78 4.82 21.95
N LYS A 27 -8.42 5.99 21.40
CA LYS A 27 -9.03 7.26 21.82
C LYS A 27 -10.52 7.34 21.51
N GLN A 28 -10.98 6.76 20.41
CA GLN A 28 -12.39 6.80 20.01
C GLN A 28 -13.29 5.81 20.76
N TYR A 29 -12.79 4.62 21.09
CA TYR A 29 -13.61 3.57 21.71
C TYR A 29 -13.47 3.51 23.23
N VAL A 30 -12.30 3.85 23.78
CA VAL A 30 -12.01 3.73 25.23
C VAL A 30 -12.01 5.09 25.91
N GLY A 31 -11.71 6.16 25.17
CA GLY A 31 -11.72 7.53 25.69
C GLY A 31 -12.96 8.32 25.29
N ASP A 32 -13.06 9.54 25.81
CA ASP A 32 -14.09 10.50 25.44
C ASP A 32 -13.78 11.12 24.08
N GLN A 33 -14.72 10.94 23.14
CA GLN A 33 -14.56 11.30 21.72
C GLN A 33 -14.71 12.81 21.50
N ILE A 34 -15.64 13.42 22.25
CA ILE A 34 -16.02 14.83 22.21
C ILE A 34 -16.69 15.20 23.53
N HIS A 35 -16.43 16.41 24.03
CA HIS A 35 -17.16 17.01 25.14
C HIS A 35 -17.97 18.18 24.63
N CYS A 36 -19.27 18.15 24.86
CA CYS A 36 -20.17 19.20 24.43
C CYS A 36 -20.58 20.04 25.66
N TRP A 37 -20.66 21.35 25.47
CA TRP A 37 -21.04 22.27 26.53
C TRP A 37 -22.54 22.10 26.81
N VAL A 38 -22.87 21.52 27.97
CA VAL A 38 -24.24 21.23 28.38
C VAL A 38 -24.72 22.17 29.51
N PRO A 39 -26.04 22.39 29.66
CA PRO A 39 -26.58 23.17 30.76
C PRO A 39 -26.32 22.53 32.13
N GLY A 40 -26.09 23.35 33.16
CA GLY A 40 -25.71 22.86 34.50
C GLY A 40 -26.79 22.06 35.28
N HIS A 41 -28.00 21.91 34.75
CA HIS A 41 -29.05 21.06 35.34
C HIS A 41 -29.02 19.62 34.80
N PHE A 42 -28.16 19.32 33.81
CA PHE A 42 -28.00 17.96 33.30
C PHE A 42 -27.24 17.10 34.31
N THR A 43 -27.75 15.90 34.56
CA THR A 43 -27.03 14.88 35.34
C THR A 43 -25.97 14.21 34.46
N GLY A 44 -25.01 13.49 35.05
CA GLY A 44 -23.91 12.85 34.30
C GLY A 44 -24.38 11.93 33.17
N ASN A 45 -25.51 11.22 33.34
CA ASN A 45 -26.07 10.38 32.28
C ASN A 45 -26.58 11.20 31.07
N TYR A 46 -27.15 12.38 31.32
CA TYR A 46 -27.59 13.28 30.25
C TYR A 46 -26.40 13.92 29.53
N GLU A 47 -25.31 14.21 30.24
CA GLU A 47 -24.06 14.69 29.64
C GLU A 47 -23.45 13.63 28.72
N GLU A 48 -23.34 12.38 29.16
CA GLU A 48 -22.80 11.28 28.35
C GLU A 48 -23.68 11.03 27.09
N TYR A 49 -25.00 11.06 27.25
CA TYR A 49 -25.94 10.96 26.13
C TYR A 49 -25.77 12.12 25.14
N THR A 50 -25.60 13.34 25.64
CA THR A 50 -25.40 14.52 24.80
C THR A 50 -24.09 14.42 24.03
N ASN A 51 -23.00 14.00 24.67
CA ASN A 51 -21.71 13.78 24.01
C ASN A 51 -21.82 12.74 22.89
N LYS A 52 -22.54 11.63 23.11
CA LYS A 52 -22.81 10.61 22.08
C LYS A 52 -23.61 11.16 20.90
N ILE A 53 -24.67 11.93 21.16
CA ILE A 53 -25.43 12.60 20.09
C ILE A 53 -24.54 13.55 19.31
N CYS A 54 -23.76 14.36 20.00
CA CYS A 54 -22.88 15.37 19.43
C CYS A 54 -21.78 14.73 18.55
N TRP A 55 -21.31 13.53 18.92
CA TRP A 55 -20.37 12.74 18.12
C TRP A 55 -20.98 12.16 16.86
N VAL A 56 -22.14 11.48 16.98
CA VAL A 56 -22.80 10.80 15.85
C VAL A 56 -23.41 11.79 14.88
N SER A 57 -23.88 12.93 15.40
CA SER A 57 -24.38 14.04 14.60
C SER A 57 -23.21 14.76 13.95
N ASN A 58 -23.34 15.09 12.67
CA ASN A 58 -22.33 15.88 11.99
C ASN A 58 -22.26 17.30 12.59
N THR A 59 -21.04 17.78 12.83
CA THR A 59 -20.79 19.10 13.42
C THR A 59 -20.35 20.11 12.37
N TYR A 60 -20.33 21.41 12.68
CA TYR A 60 -19.81 22.44 11.79
C TYR A 60 -19.05 23.51 12.58
N HIS A 61 -18.07 24.14 11.94
CA HIS A 61 -17.35 25.27 12.52
C HIS A 61 -18.17 26.56 12.37
N LYS A 62 -18.17 27.38 13.43
CA LYS A 62 -18.84 28.67 13.45
C LYS A 62 -17.98 29.66 14.23
N THR A 63 -17.80 30.86 13.68
CA THR A 63 -17.19 31.98 14.40
C THR A 63 -18.21 32.56 15.39
N PHE A 64 -17.74 33.13 16.50
CA PHE A 64 -18.62 33.65 17.55
C PHE A 64 -19.56 34.77 17.05
N ASP A 65 -19.11 35.57 16.10
CA ASP A 65 -19.86 36.74 15.58
C ASP A 65 -20.92 36.41 14.53
N GLU A 66 -20.95 35.18 14.02
CA GLU A 66 -21.92 34.78 13.00
C GLU A 66 -23.25 34.35 13.64
N ASP A 67 -24.34 34.39 12.89
CA ASP A 67 -25.61 33.79 13.34
C ASP A 67 -25.61 32.26 13.18
N ILE A 68 -26.51 31.58 13.89
CA ILE A 68 -26.72 30.13 13.71
C ILE A 68 -27.26 29.92 12.29
N PRO A 69 -26.64 29.04 11.47
CA PRO A 69 -27.05 28.81 10.09
C PRO A 69 -28.51 28.34 10.04
N LYS A 70 -29.30 29.05 9.24
CA LYS A 70 -30.67 28.67 8.90
C LYS A 70 -30.65 27.51 7.91
N PRO A 71 -31.71 26.68 7.84
CA PRO A 71 -31.77 25.53 6.92
C PRO A 71 -31.60 25.91 5.44
N GLU A 72 -31.80 27.18 5.07
CA GLU A 72 -31.63 27.70 3.72
C GLU A 72 -30.16 27.86 3.30
N ASN A 73 -29.23 28.01 4.26
CA ASN A 73 -27.78 28.16 4.00
C ASN A 73 -26.97 27.20 4.90
N PRO A 74 -26.99 25.89 4.61
CA PRO A 74 -26.27 24.91 5.39
C PRO A 74 -24.75 25.09 5.26
N LYS A 75 -24.04 25.06 6.40
CA LYS A 75 -22.57 25.08 6.42
C LYS A 75 -21.97 23.72 6.07
N LYS A 76 -20.71 23.71 5.63
CA LYS A 76 -19.94 22.48 5.41
C LYS A 76 -19.82 21.73 6.74
N LEU A 77 -20.29 20.49 6.74
CA LEU A 77 -20.26 19.61 7.90
C LEU A 77 -18.91 18.91 8.02
N ILE A 78 -18.45 18.73 9.24
CA ILE A 78 -17.23 18.01 9.61
C ILE A 78 -17.63 16.58 9.95
N THR A 79 -17.19 15.63 9.13
CA THR A 79 -17.55 14.21 9.28
C THR A 79 -16.32 13.29 9.35
N TYR A 80 -15.13 13.82 9.01
CA TYR A 80 -13.93 13.00 8.79
C TYR A 80 -13.48 12.26 10.05
N TYR A 81 -13.67 12.84 11.26
CA TYR A 81 -13.16 12.28 12.52
C TYR A 81 -13.68 10.87 12.80
N GLN A 82 -14.91 10.55 12.43
CA GLN A 82 -15.50 9.21 12.60
C GLN A 82 -14.80 8.15 11.73
N TRP A 83 -14.28 8.55 10.57
CA TRP A 83 -13.73 7.65 9.55
C TRP A 83 -12.20 7.54 9.58
N VAL A 84 -11.52 8.36 10.37
CA VAL A 84 -10.04 8.40 10.44
C VAL A 84 -9.40 7.02 10.62
N PRO A 85 -9.81 6.17 11.59
CA PRO A 85 -9.12 4.89 11.79
C PRO A 85 -9.28 3.94 10.61
N LEU A 86 -10.47 3.89 10.02
CA LEU A 86 -10.75 3.07 8.83
C LEU A 86 -9.94 3.56 7.64
N PHE A 87 -9.86 4.88 7.46
CA PHE A 87 -9.07 5.49 6.41
C PHE A 87 -7.58 5.15 6.56
N LEU A 88 -7.00 5.31 7.75
CA LEU A 88 -5.59 4.96 8.02
C LEU A 88 -5.29 3.46 7.74
N MET A 89 -6.24 2.56 8.05
CA MET A 89 -6.11 1.14 7.71
C MET A 89 -6.09 0.89 6.20
N ILE A 90 -6.95 1.59 5.44
CA ILE A 90 -6.95 1.53 3.98
C ILE A 90 -5.63 2.06 3.43
N GLN A 91 -5.11 3.16 3.97
CA GLN A 91 -3.81 3.72 3.56
C GLN A 91 -2.67 2.72 3.79
N ALA A 92 -2.62 2.09 4.98
CA ALA A 92 -1.65 1.05 5.29
C ALA A 92 -1.72 -0.11 4.29
N LEU A 93 -2.93 -0.56 3.96
CA LEU A 93 -3.13 -1.63 2.98
C LEU A 93 -2.64 -1.22 1.59
N MET A 94 -2.93 0.00 1.13
CA MET A 94 -2.49 0.50 -0.19
C MET A 94 -0.97 0.50 -0.33
N PHE A 95 -0.23 0.89 0.73
CA PHE A 95 1.24 0.79 0.76
C PHE A 95 1.78 -0.64 0.76
N TYR A 96 0.98 -1.62 1.20
CA TYR A 96 1.36 -3.03 1.18
C TYR A 96 1.12 -3.72 -0.17
N VAL A 97 0.13 -3.25 -0.97
CA VAL A 97 -0.25 -3.86 -2.26
C VAL A 97 0.94 -4.05 -3.23
N PRO A 98 1.85 -3.09 -3.44
CA PRO A 98 2.97 -3.30 -4.35
C PRO A 98 3.96 -4.36 -3.90
N CYS A 99 4.16 -4.51 -2.59
CA CYS A 99 4.99 -5.58 -2.04
C CYS A 99 4.34 -6.96 -2.27
N LEU A 100 3.03 -7.05 -2.05
CA LEU A 100 2.27 -8.28 -2.27
C LEU A 100 2.35 -8.70 -3.74
N LEU A 101 2.14 -7.75 -4.66
CA LEU A 101 2.22 -7.99 -6.11
C LEU A 101 3.62 -8.50 -6.50
N TRP A 102 4.68 -7.85 -6.02
CA TRP A 102 6.06 -8.30 -6.25
C TRP A 102 6.28 -9.72 -5.74
N ARG A 103 5.88 -10.04 -4.51
CA ARG A 103 6.05 -11.38 -3.92
C ARG A 103 5.28 -12.46 -4.68
N SER A 104 4.02 -12.19 -5.03
CA SER A 104 3.16 -13.13 -5.75
C SER A 104 3.63 -13.39 -7.19
N MET A 105 4.19 -12.38 -7.85
CA MET A 105 4.62 -12.47 -9.26
C MET A 105 6.08 -12.90 -9.43
N ASN A 106 6.97 -12.53 -8.50
CA ASN A 106 8.38 -12.96 -8.53
C ASN A 106 8.51 -14.49 -8.40
N GLY A 107 7.67 -15.13 -7.56
CA GLY A 107 7.62 -16.60 -7.48
C GLY A 107 7.26 -17.29 -8.81
N LYS A 108 6.50 -16.63 -9.68
CA LYS A 108 6.11 -17.16 -11.01
C LYS A 108 7.19 -17.00 -12.08
N ALA A 109 8.27 -16.26 -11.79
CA ALA A 109 9.41 -16.06 -12.68
C ALA A 109 10.33 -17.29 -12.76
N GLY A 110 10.20 -18.25 -11.83
CA GLY A 110 10.96 -19.51 -11.84
C GLY A 110 12.43 -19.39 -11.45
N VAL A 111 12.92 -18.16 -11.16
CA VAL A 111 14.28 -17.89 -10.71
C VAL A 111 14.23 -17.07 -9.43
N GLN A 112 14.80 -17.60 -8.35
CA GLN A 112 14.85 -16.91 -7.07
C GLN A 112 16.12 -16.07 -6.95
N ILE A 113 16.06 -14.83 -7.45
CA ILE A 113 17.21 -13.90 -7.48
C ILE A 113 17.87 -13.74 -6.11
N LYS A 114 17.07 -13.69 -5.04
CA LYS A 114 17.56 -13.59 -3.66
C LYS A 114 18.59 -14.68 -3.32
N GLN A 115 18.36 -15.92 -3.75
CA GLN A 115 19.28 -17.04 -3.46
C GLN A 115 20.59 -16.92 -4.25
N ILE A 116 20.53 -16.42 -5.49
CA ILE A 116 21.72 -16.21 -6.34
C ILE A 116 22.57 -15.07 -5.78
N VAL A 117 21.94 -13.95 -5.40
CA VAL A 117 22.64 -12.80 -4.80
C VAL A 117 23.27 -13.20 -3.47
N GLN A 118 22.54 -13.93 -2.62
CA GLN A 118 23.06 -14.41 -1.35
C GLN A 118 24.22 -15.40 -1.55
N ALA A 119 24.10 -16.36 -2.48
CA ALA A 119 25.20 -17.27 -2.81
C ALA A 119 26.45 -16.54 -3.35
N GLY A 120 26.26 -15.42 -4.06
CA GLY A 120 27.35 -14.55 -4.51
C GLY A 120 28.00 -13.74 -3.39
N GLN A 121 27.22 -13.28 -2.40
CA GLN A 121 27.75 -12.60 -1.21
C GLN A 121 28.51 -13.57 -0.30
N ASP A 122 27.97 -14.77 -0.11
CA ASP A 122 28.58 -15.83 0.69
C ASP A 122 29.78 -16.49 0.00
N MET A 123 30.15 -16.06 -1.21
CA MET A 123 31.27 -16.62 -1.97
C MET A 123 32.63 -16.22 -1.40
N HIS A 124 32.70 -15.26 -0.48
CA HIS A 124 33.94 -14.90 0.21
C HIS A 124 34.49 -16.07 1.07
N ASP A 125 33.60 -16.96 1.53
CA ASP A 125 33.94 -18.07 2.40
C ASP A 125 34.48 -19.28 1.60
N ASN A 126 35.72 -19.70 1.87
CA ASN A 126 36.52 -20.58 0.98
C ASN A 126 36.01 -22.03 0.90
N GLU A 127 35.36 -22.54 1.95
CA GLU A 127 35.18 -23.98 2.14
C GLU A 127 34.22 -24.64 1.13
N ASN A 128 33.37 -23.87 0.45
CA ASN A 128 32.38 -24.39 -0.51
C ASN A 128 32.25 -23.57 -1.81
N LYS A 129 33.27 -22.81 -2.19
CA LYS A 129 33.24 -21.93 -3.38
C LYS A 129 32.82 -22.65 -4.66
N GLU A 130 33.40 -23.81 -4.96
CA GLU A 130 33.05 -24.56 -6.18
C GLU A 130 31.59 -25.03 -6.21
N LYS A 131 31.06 -25.47 -5.07
CA LYS A 131 29.67 -25.94 -4.98
C LYS A 131 28.69 -24.77 -5.20
N LYS A 132 28.98 -23.61 -4.60
CA LYS A 132 28.21 -22.35 -4.80
C LYS A 132 28.28 -21.88 -6.25
N LEU A 133 29.48 -21.91 -6.86
CA LEU A 133 29.67 -21.55 -8.26
C LEU A 133 28.89 -22.48 -9.20
N ARG A 134 29.00 -23.81 -9.03
CA ARG A 134 28.22 -24.79 -9.79
C ARG A 134 26.72 -24.60 -9.64
N TYR A 135 26.24 -24.27 -8.43
CA TYR A 135 24.84 -23.96 -8.19
C TYR A 135 24.39 -22.72 -8.98
N MET A 136 25.14 -21.62 -8.92
CA MET A 136 24.82 -20.38 -9.66
C MET A 136 24.83 -20.59 -11.17
N VAL A 137 25.86 -21.26 -11.71
CA VAL A 137 25.95 -21.59 -13.15
C VAL A 137 24.76 -22.43 -13.58
N ARG A 138 24.36 -23.43 -12.78
CA ARG A 138 23.19 -24.27 -13.09
C ARG A 138 21.87 -23.49 -13.06
N GLN A 139 21.74 -22.47 -12.21
CA GLN A 139 20.57 -21.59 -12.22
C GLN A 139 20.54 -20.69 -13.46
N MET A 140 21.69 -20.12 -13.84
CA MET A 140 21.81 -19.32 -15.06
C MET A 140 21.53 -20.15 -16.31
N ASP A 141 22.03 -21.39 -16.37
CA ASP A 141 21.82 -22.31 -17.49
C ASP A 141 20.35 -22.72 -17.61
N ARG A 142 19.66 -23.01 -16.49
CA ARG A 142 18.19 -23.22 -16.51
C ARG A 142 17.43 -21.99 -16.98
N TYR A 143 17.85 -20.81 -16.54
CA TYR A 143 17.23 -19.55 -16.96
C TYR A 143 17.37 -19.41 -18.48
N LEU A 144 18.59 -19.47 -19.01
CA LEU A 144 18.89 -19.38 -20.45
C LEU A 144 18.23 -20.50 -21.27
N GLY A 145 18.18 -21.72 -20.75
CA GLY A 145 17.50 -22.85 -21.38
C GLY A 145 16.00 -22.61 -21.55
N HIS A 146 15.35 -22.00 -20.55
CA HIS A 146 13.93 -21.62 -20.63
C HIS A 146 13.65 -20.57 -21.71
N TYR A 147 14.61 -19.66 -21.98
CA TYR A 147 14.51 -18.73 -23.12
C TYR A 147 14.59 -19.46 -24.46
N ARG A 148 15.50 -20.42 -24.58
CA ARG A 148 15.82 -21.06 -25.86
C ARG A 148 14.65 -21.88 -26.39
N ASP A 149 13.98 -22.66 -25.54
CA ASP A 149 12.87 -23.54 -25.91
C ASP A 149 11.60 -22.80 -26.36
N HIS A 150 11.42 -21.53 -26.01
CA HIS A 150 10.22 -20.78 -26.38
C HIS A 150 10.27 -20.14 -27.78
N THR A 151 11.38 -20.33 -28.51
CA THR A 151 11.62 -19.78 -29.86
C THR A 151 11.04 -20.65 -30.97
N HIS A 152 10.72 -21.94 -30.70
CA HIS A 152 10.24 -22.90 -31.71
C HIS A 152 8.75 -23.28 -31.52
N GLY A 153 7.84 -22.35 -31.80
CA GLY A 153 6.39 -22.63 -31.78
C GLY A 153 5.62 -21.98 -32.92
N CYS A 154 4.95 -22.80 -33.73
CA CYS A 154 4.16 -22.42 -34.92
C CYS A 154 2.97 -21.46 -34.63
N LEU A 155 2.50 -21.38 -33.37
CA LEU A 155 1.36 -20.54 -32.95
C LEU A 155 1.69 -19.04 -32.67
N SER A 156 2.65 -18.48 -33.41
CA SER A 156 3.14 -17.11 -33.22
C SER A 156 2.10 -16.01 -33.50
N ARG A 157 1.19 -16.23 -34.45
CA ARG A 157 0.37 -15.17 -35.07
C ARG A 157 -0.79 -14.66 -34.19
N VAL A 158 -1.50 -15.55 -33.48
CA VAL A 158 -2.58 -15.18 -32.54
C VAL A 158 -2.01 -14.51 -31.27
N LYS A 159 -0.84 -14.97 -30.83
CA LYS A 159 -0.11 -14.46 -29.66
C LYS A 159 0.44 -13.04 -29.88
N HIS A 160 0.70 -12.67 -31.14
CA HIS A 160 1.21 -11.36 -31.54
C HIS A 160 0.18 -10.23 -31.39
N PHE A 161 -1.12 -10.55 -31.56
CA PHE A 161 -2.20 -9.55 -31.47
C PHE A 161 -2.50 -9.16 -30.03
N VAL A 162 -2.52 -10.15 -29.12
CA VAL A 162 -2.68 -9.93 -27.67
C VAL A 162 -1.49 -9.16 -27.09
N ASN A 163 -0.27 -9.43 -27.58
CA ASN A 163 0.96 -8.76 -27.15
C ASN A 163 1.09 -7.30 -27.68
N LYS A 164 0.38 -6.94 -28.76
CA LYS A 164 0.41 -5.60 -29.35
C LYS A 164 -0.35 -4.56 -28.51
N ARG A 165 -1.36 -4.98 -27.72
CA ARG A 165 -2.07 -4.10 -26.79
C ARG A 165 -1.41 -4.00 -25.40
N CYS A 166 -0.58 -4.97 -25.02
CA CYS A 166 0.09 -5.02 -23.70
C CYS A 166 1.62 -4.90 -23.87
N MET A 167 2.06 -3.87 -24.60
CA MET A 167 3.42 -3.78 -25.14
C MET A 167 4.49 -3.34 -24.13
N ILE A 168 4.14 -2.94 -22.90
CA ILE A 168 5.09 -2.32 -21.96
C ILE A 168 5.34 -3.17 -20.70
N LEU A 169 4.44 -4.09 -20.32
CA LEU A 169 4.50 -4.73 -18.98
C LEU A 169 4.60 -6.25 -18.95
N CYS A 170 4.02 -6.99 -19.91
CA CYS A 170 3.79 -8.44 -19.75
C CYS A 170 4.33 -9.29 -20.89
N GLY A 171 5.48 -8.90 -21.46
CA GLY A 171 6.20 -9.70 -22.45
C GLY A 171 6.92 -10.91 -21.83
N ARG A 172 6.19 -11.94 -21.41
CA ARG A 172 6.73 -13.24 -20.90
C ARG A 172 7.67 -13.94 -21.92
N LYS A 173 7.68 -13.48 -23.18
CA LYS A 173 8.49 -14.00 -24.30
C LYS A 173 9.91 -13.43 -24.45
N TYR A 174 10.21 -12.28 -23.87
CA TYR A 174 11.55 -11.65 -23.99
C TYR A 174 12.39 -11.79 -22.73
N GLY A 175 11.84 -12.47 -21.71
CA GLY A 175 12.32 -12.59 -20.34
C GLY A 175 12.87 -11.32 -19.65
N ASN A 176 12.56 -10.18 -20.24
CA ASN A 176 12.36 -8.90 -19.58
C ASN A 176 11.20 -8.92 -18.57
N TYR A 177 10.56 -10.07 -18.29
CA TYR A 177 9.44 -10.19 -17.37
C TYR A 177 9.78 -9.69 -15.97
N LEU A 178 10.95 -10.05 -15.45
CA LEU A 178 11.34 -9.68 -14.10
C LEU A 178 11.69 -8.20 -13.98
N ILE A 179 12.38 -7.65 -14.98
CA ILE A 179 12.71 -6.22 -15.06
C ILE A 179 11.43 -5.40 -15.25
N ALA A 180 10.53 -5.82 -16.15
CA ALA A 180 9.23 -5.19 -16.33
C ALA A 180 8.43 -5.23 -15.02
N LEU A 181 8.35 -6.39 -14.35
CA LEU A 181 7.70 -6.52 -13.05
C LEU A 181 8.29 -5.54 -12.02
N TYR A 182 9.61 -5.41 -11.98
CA TYR A 182 10.28 -4.48 -11.06
C TYR A 182 9.91 -3.02 -11.36
N ILE A 183 9.97 -2.60 -12.62
CA ILE A 183 9.56 -1.26 -13.05
C ILE A 183 8.11 -0.99 -12.69
N VAL A 184 7.21 -1.96 -12.91
CA VAL A 184 5.79 -1.85 -12.56
C VAL A 184 5.58 -1.66 -11.08
N THR A 185 6.24 -2.49 -10.25
CA THR A 185 6.16 -2.37 -8.80
C THR A 185 6.64 -0.99 -8.34
N LYS A 186 7.74 -0.47 -8.91
CA LYS A 186 8.26 0.86 -8.57
C LYS A 186 7.33 1.99 -9.01
N THR A 187 6.79 1.92 -10.22
CA THR A 187 5.78 2.88 -10.69
C THR A 187 4.54 2.84 -9.80
N MET A 188 4.11 1.66 -9.37
CA MET A 188 2.97 1.51 -8.46
C MET A 188 3.25 2.12 -7.09
N TYR A 189 4.47 2.00 -6.55
CA TYR A 189 4.87 2.73 -5.33
C TYR A 189 4.83 4.25 -5.52
N ALA A 190 5.36 4.77 -6.63
CA ALA A 190 5.38 6.20 -6.91
C ALA A 190 3.95 6.78 -7.04
N VAL A 191 3.10 6.11 -7.81
CA VAL A 191 1.69 6.49 -7.97
C VAL A 191 0.95 6.40 -6.65
N ASN A 192 1.20 5.35 -5.85
CA ASN A 192 0.61 5.19 -4.53
C ASN A 192 1.01 6.36 -3.61
N SER A 193 2.28 6.75 -3.55
CA SER A 193 2.72 7.86 -2.72
C SER A 193 2.06 9.19 -3.10
N VAL A 194 1.91 9.48 -4.39
CA VAL A 194 1.20 10.70 -4.86
C VAL A 194 -0.30 10.60 -4.55
N GLY A 195 -0.90 9.43 -4.81
CA GLY A 195 -2.31 9.19 -4.54
C GLY A 195 -2.67 9.34 -3.07
N GLN A 196 -1.78 8.97 -2.15
CA GLN A 196 -1.99 9.12 -0.72
C GLN A 196 -2.05 10.58 -0.26
N LEU A 197 -1.22 11.45 -0.86
CA LEU A 197 -1.28 12.89 -0.58
C LEU A 197 -2.61 13.48 -1.06
N PHE A 198 -3.06 13.09 -2.26
CA PHE A 198 -4.34 13.54 -2.78
C PHE A 198 -5.53 13.00 -1.96
N LEU A 199 -5.49 11.73 -1.56
CA LEU A 199 -6.52 11.14 -0.70
C LEU A 199 -6.62 11.85 0.64
N LEU A 200 -5.50 12.24 1.25
CA LEU A 200 -5.50 13.01 2.50
C LEU A 200 -6.12 14.39 2.31
N ASP A 201 -5.78 15.08 1.22
CA ASP A 201 -6.33 16.40 0.89
C ASP A 201 -7.86 16.33 0.70
N VAL A 202 -8.35 15.37 -0.10
CA VAL A 202 -9.79 15.18 -0.31
C VAL A 202 -10.52 14.76 0.97
N PHE A 203 -9.87 13.97 1.83
CA PHE A 203 -10.48 13.50 3.08
C PHE A 203 -10.59 14.61 4.14
N LEU A 204 -9.59 15.48 4.23
CA LEU A 204 -9.61 16.64 5.14
C LEU A 204 -10.50 17.76 4.61
N GLY A 205 -10.52 17.93 3.29
CA GLY A 205 -11.55 18.65 2.53
C GLY A 205 -11.44 20.17 2.49
#